data_AF-A0A950CU62-F1
#
_entry.id   AF-A0A950CU62-F1
#
_cell.length_a   1.000
_cell.length_b   1.000
_cell.length_c   1.000
_cell.angle_alpha   90.00
_cell.angle_beta   90.00
_cell.angle_gamma   90.00
#
_symmetry.space_group_name_H-M   'P 1'
#
loop_
_entity.id
_entity.type
_entity.pdbx_description
1 polymer ?
#
loop_
_entity_poly.entity_id
_entity_poly.type
_entity_poly.pdbx_seq_one_letter_code
_entity_poly.pdbx_strand_id
1 'polypeptide(L)'
;MTQEVAYNSVLQERRKALHERVGAALEALHRGQLGDHFDDLAHHFRRSDNAAKAVEYLRLAGEQSARRSAPKEAIAYLRDALGRTNALPAGDERDRAELGVQFALGSALTAVSFGAPEKIRAFE
;
A
#
# COMPACT_ATOMS: atom_id res chain seq x y z
N MET A 1 4.62 -2.77 -35.88
CA MET A 1 4.13 -3.08 -34.51
C MET A 1 5.23 -3.22 -33.46
N THR A 2 6.51 -3.42 -33.81
CA THR A 2 7.61 -3.53 -32.83
C THR A 2 8.07 -2.20 -32.22
N GLN A 3 8.03 -1.10 -32.99
CA GLN A 3 8.46 0.22 -32.54
C GLN A 3 7.56 0.83 -31.46
N GLU A 4 6.24 0.66 -31.59
CA GLU A 4 5.26 1.18 -30.62
C GLU A 4 5.35 0.45 -29.28
N VAL A 5 5.54 -0.87 -29.30
CA VAL A 5 5.73 -1.70 -28.10
C VAL A 5 7.04 -1.34 -27.39
N ALA A 6 8.14 -1.21 -28.14
CA ALA A 6 9.43 -0.81 -27.59
C ALA A 6 9.41 0.63 -27.03
N TYR A 7 8.67 1.53 -27.66
CA TYR A 7 8.53 2.90 -27.15
C TYR A 7 7.68 2.94 -25.87
N ASN A 8 6.56 2.21 -25.85
CA ASN A 8 5.69 2.12 -24.68
C ASN A 8 6.39 1.48 -23.47
N SER A 9 7.22 0.46 -23.67
CA SER A 9 7.99 -0.14 -22.57
C SER A 9 9.01 0.85 -21.99
N VAL A 10 9.75 1.58 -22.83
CA VAL A 10 10.67 2.63 -22.38
C VAL A 10 9.94 3.73 -21.60
N LEU A 11 8.74 4.13 -22.05
CA LEU A 11 7.93 5.10 -21.30
C LEU A 11 7.47 4.55 -19.94
N GLN A 12 7.09 3.29 -19.87
CA GLN A 12 6.67 2.65 -18.61
C GLN A 12 7.83 2.62 -17.61
N GLU A 13 9.02 2.16 -18.02
CA GLU A 13 10.20 2.09 -17.16
C GLU A 13 10.63 3.48 -16.67
N ARG A 14 10.62 4.49 -17.55
CA ARG A 14 10.89 5.88 -17.15
C ARG A 14 9.88 6.40 -16.13
N ARG A 15 8.60 6.06 -16.28
CA ARG A 15 7.55 6.47 -15.34
C ARG A 15 7.75 5.84 -13.97
N LYS A 16 8.08 4.54 -13.92
CA LYS A 16 8.38 3.85 -12.67
C LYS A 16 9.57 4.46 -11.94
N ALA A 17 10.66 4.73 -12.67
CA ALA A 17 11.85 5.38 -12.12
C ALA A 17 11.56 6.80 -11.60
N LEU A 18 10.68 7.56 -12.26
CA LEU A 18 10.24 8.87 -11.76
C LEU A 18 9.45 8.73 -10.46
N HIS A 19 8.53 7.77 -10.37
CA HIS A 19 7.80 7.52 -9.13
C HIS A 19 8.72 7.15 -7.98
N GLU A 20 9.74 6.32 -8.22
CA GLU A 20 10.74 5.97 -7.20
C GLU A 20 11.52 7.21 -6.73
N ARG A 21 11.98 8.05 -7.66
CA ARG A 21 12.73 9.27 -7.34
C ARG A 21 11.90 10.25 -6.52
N VAL A 22 10.61 10.40 -6.83
CA VAL A 22 9.72 11.27 -6.05
C VAL A 22 9.49 10.69 -4.66
N GLY A 23 9.22 9.38 -4.53
CA GLY A 23 9.10 8.71 -3.23
C GLY A 23 10.34 8.90 -2.37
N ALA A 24 11.52 8.68 -2.95
CA ALA A 24 12.80 8.86 -2.26
C ALA A 24 13.05 10.32 -1.84
N ALA A 25 12.63 11.29 -2.67
CA ALA A 25 12.72 12.71 -2.33
C ALA A 25 11.78 13.07 -1.17
N LEU A 26 10.55 12.56 -1.15
CA LEU A 26 9.61 12.74 -0.05
C LEU A 26 10.17 12.17 1.26
N GLU A 27 10.75 10.97 1.22
CA GLU A 27 11.41 10.40 2.41
C GLU A 27 12.54 11.29 2.92
N ALA A 28 13.38 11.81 2.01
CA ALA A 28 14.51 12.64 2.37
C ALA A 28 14.08 13.99 2.97
N LEU A 29 13.06 14.62 2.40
CA LEU A 29 12.54 15.92 2.85
C LEU A 29 11.79 15.82 4.18
N HIS A 30 11.12 14.70 4.44
CA HIS A 30 10.20 14.54 5.57
C HIS A 30 10.65 13.49 6.59
N ARG A 31 11.95 13.17 6.70
CA ARG A 31 12.47 12.13 7.61
C ARG A 31 11.94 12.18 9.04
N GLY A 32 11.67 13.37 9.58
CA GLY A 32 11.14 13.55 10.93
C GLY A 32 9.62 13.42 11.07
N GLN A 33 8.88 13.37 9.96
CA GLN A 33 7.42 13.45 9.93
C GLN A 33 6.82 12.64 8.77
N LEU A 34 7.38 11.46 8.47
CA LEU A 34 6.88 10.60 7.38
C LEU A 34 5.42 10.17 7.57
N GLY A 35 4.94 10.16 8.82
CA GLY A 35 3.56 9.81 9.15
C GLY A 35 2.52 10.60 8.38
N ASP A 36 2.77 11.88 8.08
CA ASP A 36 1.82 12.72 7.34
C ASP A 36 1.84 12.49 5.83
N HIS A 37 2.81 11.70 5.35
CA HIS A 37 3.07 11.46 3.92
C HIS A 37 2.94 9.99 3.52
N PHE A 38 2.43 9.12 4.39
CA PHE A 38 2.30 7.69 4.06
C PHE A 38 1.44 7.44 2.81
N ASP A 39 0.36 8.19 2.62
CA ASP A 39 -0.49 8.09 1.42
C ASP A 39 0.28 8.43 0.13
N ASP A 40 1.07 9.51 0.15
CA ASP A 40 1.89 9.95 -0.97
C ASP A 40 3.02 8.95 -1.26
N LEU A 41 3.71 8.51 -0.20
CA LEU A 41 4.77 7.50 -0.29
C LEU A 41 4.23 6.19 -0.86
N ALA A 42 3.06 5.74 -0.39
CA ALA A 42 2.36 4.58 -0.93
C ALA A 42 1.92 4.78 -2.39
N HIS A 43 1.49 5.99 -2.77
CA HIS A 43 1.15 6.32 -4.15
C HIS A 43 2.36 6.18 -5.09
N HIS A 44 3.51 6.71 -4.68
CA HIS A 44 4.72 6.72 -5.47
C HIS A 44 5.37 5.32 -5.52
N PHE A 45 5.62 4.69 -4.38
CA PHE A 45 6.32 3.42 -4.38
C PHE A 45 5.51 2.29 -5.02
N ARG A 46 4.17 2.25 -4.91
CA ARG A 46 3.38 1.23 -5.62
C ARG A 46 3.48 1.30 -7.14
N ARG A 47 3.90 2.45 -7.68
CA ARG A 47 4.09 2.70 -9.12
C ARG A 47 5.55 2.62 -9.55
N SER A 48 6.44 2.31 -8.63
CA SER A 48 7.86 2.02 -8.89
C SER A 48 8.09 0.50 -8.96
N ASP A 49 9.31 0.11 -9.31
CA ASP A 49 9.76 -1.30 -9.16
C ASP A 49 10.30 -1.61 -7.76
N ASN A 50 10.31 -0.63 -6.84
CA ASN A 50 10.77 -0.82 -5.47
C ASN A 50 9.69 -1.52 -4.61
N ALA A 51 9.60 -2.84 -4.76
CA ALA A 51 8.61 -3.67 -4.09
C ALA A 51 8.69 -3.57 -2.56
N ALA A 52 9.90 -3.51 -1.99
CA ALA A 52 10.11 -3.41 -0.54
C ALA A 52 9.45 -2.16 0.03
N LYS A 53 9.74 -0.99 -0.55
CA LYS A 53 9.13 0.27 -0.12
C LYS A 53 7.65 0.34 -0.44
N ALA A 54 7.20 -0.28 -1.54
CA ALA A 54 5.78 -0.37 -1.83
C ALA A 54 5.04 -1.10 -0.71
N VAL A 55 5.51 -2.29 -0.31
CA VAL A 55 4.91 -3.07 0.78
C VAL A 55 4.93 -2.29 2.09
N GLU A 56 6.06 -1.67 2.43
CA GLU A 56 6.21 -0.88 3.66
C GLU A 56 5.19 0.25 3.74
N TYR A 57 5.16 1.14 2.75
CA TYR A 57 4.31 2.33 2.80
C TYR A 57 2.84 2.03 2.56
N LEU A 58 2.50 1.02 1.74
CA LEU A 58 1.12 0.55 1.63
C LEU A 58 0.61 0.00 2.97
N ARG A 59 1.44 -0.75 3.72
CA ARG A 59 1.08 -1.23 5.07
C ARG A 59 0.88 -0.06 6.03
N LEU A 60 1.82 0.88 6.08
CA LEU A 60 1.74 2.05 6.97
C LEU A 60 0.54 2.95 6.66
N ALA A 61 0.25 3.21 5.39
CA ALA A 61 -0.94 3.95 4.97
C ALA A 61 -2.24 3.21 5.33
N GLY A 62 -2.24 1.88 5.19
CA GLY A 62 -3.36 1.02 5.61
C GLY A 62 -3.63 1.09 7.12
N GLU A 63 -2.58 0.94 7.93
CA GLU A 63 -2.67 1.06 9.40
C GLU A 63 -3.11 2.45 9.84
N GLN A 64 -2.60 3.51 9.20
CA GLN A 64 -3.02 4.88 9.49
C GLN A 64 -4.49 5.11 9.13
N SER A 65 -4.94 4.60 7.97
CA SER A 65 -6.34 4.69 7.54
C SER A 65 -7.26 3.97 8.54
N ALA A 66 -6.86 2.80 9.03
CA ALA A 66 -7.61 2.08 10.06
C ALA A 66 -7.73 2.90 11.36
N ARG A 67 -6.65 3.56 11.80
CA ARG A 67 -6.66 4.46 12.98
C ARG A 67 -7.54 5.69 12.79
N ARG A 68 -7.69 6.16 11.55
CA ARG A 68 -8.56 7.29 11.18
C ARG A 68 -10.01 6.88 10.92
N SER A 69 -10.42 5.67 11.33
CA SER A 69 -11.77 5.13 11.11
C SER A 69 -12.17 5.05 9.63
N ALA A 70 -11.20 4.83 8.73
CA ALA A 70 -11.37 4.62 7.30
C ALA A 70 -10.99 3.16 6.93
N PRO A 71 -11.77 2.16 7.37
CA PRO A 71 -11.36 0.76 7.25
C PRO A 71 -11.46 0.23 5.81
N LYS A 72 -12.28 0.83 4.94
CA LYS A 72 -12.36 0.44 3.52
C LYS A 72 -11.08 0.81 2.77
N GLU A 73 -10.60 2.02 3.02
CA GLU A 73 -9.34 2.56 2.51
C GLU A 73 -8.17 1.74 3.06
N ALA A 74 -8.20 1.41 4.36
CA ALA A 74 -7.21 0.52 4.97
C ALA A 74 -7.13 -0.84 4.25
N ILE A 75 -8.28 -1.50 4.04
CA ILE A 75 -8.35 -2.79 3.34
C ILE A 75 -7.80 -2.67 1.91
N ALA A 76 -8.08 -1.58 1.20
CA ALA A 76 -7.59 -1.36 -0.16
C ALA A 76 -6.05 -1.28 -0.18
N TYR A 77 -5.45 -0.50 0.72
CA TYR A 77 -4.01 -0.40 0.86
C TYR A 77 -3.36 -1.73 1.22
N LEU A 78 -3.93 -2.45 2.19
CA LEU A 78 -3.36 -3.70 2.69
C LEU A 78 -3.48 -4.85 1.67
N ARG A 79 -4.51 -4.87 0.83
CA ARG A 79 -4.60 -5.81 -0.30
C ARG A 79 -3.56 -5.52 -1.37
N ASP A 80 -3.31 -4.25 -1.68
CA ASP A 80 -2.24 -3.86 -2.61
C ASP A 80 -0.87 -4.28 -2.05
N ALA A 81 -0.62 -4.01 -0.76
CA ALA A 81 0.61 -4.45 -0.07
C ALA A 81 0.81 -5.96 -0.18
N LEU A 82 -0.23 -6.76 0.08
CA LEU A 82 -0.18 -8.22 0.00
C LEU A 82 0.11 -8.69 -1.43
N GLY A 83 -0.44 -8.03 -2.45
CA GLY A 83 -0.10 -8.33 -3.84
C GLY A 83 1.38 -8.08 -4.17
N ARG A 84 1.98 -7.07 -3.53
CA ARG A 84 3.38 -6.67 -3.75
C ARG A 84 4.40 -7.54 -3.03
N THR A 85 4.04 -8.29 -1.99
CA THR A 85 4.98 -9.21 -1.33
C THR A 85 5.47 -10.30 -2.29
N ASN A 86 4.67 -10.67 -3.29
CA ASN A 86 5.06 -11.63 -4.34
C ASN A 86 6.24 -11.17 -5.20
N ALA A 87 6.50 -9.86 -5.27
CA ALA A 87 7.63 -9.29 -5.99
C ALA A 87 8.91 -9.21 -5.14
N LEU A 88 8.85 -9.56 -3.86
CA LEU A 88 10.03 -9.68 -3.00
C LEU A 88 10.75 -11.02 -3.23
N PRO A 89 12.08 -11.07 -3.09
CA PRO A 89 12.82 -12.32 -3.05
C PRO A 89 12.26 -13.27 -1.98
N ALA A 90 12.23 -14.57 -2.28
CA ALA A 90 11.81 -15.56 -1.30
C ALA A 90 12.76 -15.60 -0.10
N GLY A 91 12.21 -15.70 1.11
CA GLY A 91 12.96 -15.78 2.36
C GLY A 91 12.26 -15.04 3.50
N ASP A 92 12.89 -15.09 4.68
CA ASP A 92 12.35 -14.57 5.94
C ASP A 92 11.80 -13.14 5.87
N GLU A 93 12.44 -12.27 5.10
CA GLU A 93 12.02 -10.86 4.98
C GLU A 93 10.65 -10.74 4.29
N ARG A 94 10.44 -11.49 3.21
CA ARG A 94 9.15 -11.56 2.52
C ARG A 94 8.09 -12.15 3.45
N ASP A 95 8.41 -13.24 4.14
CA ASP A 95 7.46 -13.93 5.02
C ASP A 95 7.03 -13.03 6.17
N ARG A 96 7.98 -12.30 6.79
CA ARG A 96 7.67 -11.31 7.83
C ARG A 96 6.81 -10.16 7.30
N ALA A 97 7.13 -9.65 6.11
CA ALA A 97 6.36 -8.58 5.50
C ALA A 97 4.92 -9.03 5.19
N GLU A 98 4.75 -10.23 4.63
CA GLU A 98 3.46 -10.82 4.34
C GLU A 98 2.62 -11.06 5.60
N LEU A 99 3.20 -11.67 6.63
CA LEU A 99 2.52 -11.87 7.92
C LEU A 99 2.09 -10.53 8.55
N GLY A 100 2.95 -9.51 8.49
CA GLY A 100 2.64 -8.17 8.99
C GLY A 100 1.44 -7.55 8.26
N VAL A 101 1.40 -7.66 6.93
CA VAL A 101 0.27 -7.18 6.11
C VAL A 101 -1.01 -7.97 6.40
N GLN A 102 -0.93 -9.29 6.49
CA GLN A 102 -2.09 -10.15 6.77
C GLN A 102 -2.68 -9.85 8.16
N PHE A 103 -1.85 -9.63 9.17
CA PHE A 103 -2.30 -9.24 10.52
C PHE A 103 -3.07 -7.91 10.50
N ALA A 104 -2.49 -6.88 9.86
CA ALA A 104 -3.16 -5.58 9.71
C ALA A 104 -4.47 -5.69 8.91
N LEU A 105 -4.50 -6.51 7.84
CA LEU A 105 -5.69 -6.74 7.03
C LEU A 105 -6.79 -7.44 7.82
N GLY A 106 -6.44 -8.46 8.61
CA GLY A 106 -7.37 -9.15 9.51
C GLY A 106 -8.00 -8.18 10.50
N SER A 107 -7.19 -7.32 11.14
CA SER A 107 -7.69 -6.29 12.06
C SER A 107 -8.61 -5.27 11.38
N ALA A 108 -8.33 -4.87 10.13
CA ALA A 108 -9.18 -3.93 9.40
C ALA A 108 -10.51 -4.58 8.97
N LEU A 109 -10.50 -5.86 8.58
CA LEU A 109 -11.69 -6.61 8.20
C LEU A 109 -12.63 -6.83 9.39
N THR A 110 -12.11 -7.20 10.57
CA THR A 110 -12.93 -7.35 11.77
C THR A 110 -13.59 -6.02 12.16
N ALA A 111 -12.88 -4.90 12.06
CA ALA A 111 -13.46 -3.57 12.31
C ALA A 111 -14.65 -3.25 11.39
N VAL A 112 -14.64 -3.69 10.12
CA VAL A 112 -15.80 -3.55 9.22
C VAL A 112 -16.93 -4.49 9.61
N SER A 113 -16.61 -5.76 9.92
CA SER A 113 -17.60 -6.78 10.26
C SER A 113 -18.34 -6.47 11.57
N PHE A 114 -17.66 -5.93 12.58
CA PHE A 114 -18.26 -5.56 13.87
C PHE A 114 -18.70 -4.08 13.94
N GLY A 115 -18.30 -3.26 12.98
CA GLY A 115 -18.67 -1.83 12.89
C GLY A 115 -19.94 -1.55 12.08
N ALA A 116 -20.50 -2.54 11.39
CA ALA A 116 -21.84 -2.42 10.83
C ALA A 116 -22.85 -2.47 11.99
N PRO A 117 -23.61 -1.39 12.28
CA PRO A 117 -24.73 -1.54 13.19
C PRO A 117 -25.65 -2.58 12.56
N GLU A 118 -25.89 -3.68 13.28
CA GLU A 118 -27.09 -4.47 13.07
C GLU A 118 -28.23 -3.45 12.99
N LYS A 119 -28.88 -3.38 11.83
CA LYS A 119 -30.19 -2.75 11.75
C LYS A 119 -31.10 -3.62 12.60
N ILE A 120 -31.10 -3.39 13.91
CA ILE A 120 -32.20 -3.76 14.78
C ILE A 120 -33.39 -3.02 14.15
N ARG A 121 -34.15 -3.76 13.35
CA ARG A 121 -35.50 -3.39 12.96
C ARG A 121 -36.27 -3.30 14.27
N ALA A 122 -36.31 -2.09 14.83
CA ALA A 122 -37.29 -1.75 15.84
C ALA A 122 -38.66 -1.87 15.17
N PHE A 123 -39.52 -2.63 15.83
CA PHE A 123 -40.94 -2.85 15.60
C PHE A 123 -41.68 -1.60 15.08
N GLU A 124 -42.42 -1.78 13.99
CA GLU A 124 -43.79 -1.27 13.80
C GLU A 124 -44.67 -2.41 13.27
#